data_AF-A0A2E8M8I5-F1
#
_entry.id   AF-A0A2E8M8I5-F1
#
_cell.length_a   1.000
_cell.length_b   1.000
_cell.length_c   1.000
_cell.angle_alpha   90.00
_cell.angle_beta   90.00
_cell.angle_gamma   90.00
#
_symmetry.space_group_name_H-M   'P 1'
#
loop_
_entity.id
_entity.type
_entity.pdbx_description
1 polymer ?
#
loop_
_entity_poly.entity_id
_entity_poly.type
_entity_poly.pdbx_seq_one_letter_code
_entity_poly.pdbx_strand_id
1 'polypeptide(L)'
;MQDVHGEPSHHLATPELDLDLTARGGHLAPVVFHLPDRDVSPYALAPWQPEEYPDQPALLSILRGDFLCLPFGGQENGPRLGRCDSKNNLSPS
;
A
#
# COMPACT_ATOMS: atom_id res chain seq x y z
N MET A 1 -1.56 -14.28 -6.16
CA MET A 1 -0.83 -12.99 -6.21
C MET A 1 -0.95 -12.48 -7.63
N GLN A 2 -1.32 -11.22 -7.80
CA GLN A 2 -1.60 -10.59 -9.09
C GLN A 2 -0.89 -9.25 -9.20
N ASP A 3 -0.66 -8.76 -10.42
CA ASP A 3 -0.14 -7.41 -10.64
C ASP A 3 -1.30 -6.42 -10.66
N VAL A 4 -1.25 -5.42 -9.78
CA VAL A 4 -2.25 -4.36 -9.70
C VAL A 4 -1.54 -3.03 -9.70
N HIS A 5 -1.72 -2.26 -10.78
CA HIS A 5 -1.15 -0.94 -10.93
C HIS A 5 0.37 -0.92 -10.67
N GLY A 6 1.08 -1.84 -11.35
CA GLY A 6 2.54 -1.98 -11.28
C GLY A 6 3.06 -2.60 -9.98
N GLU A 7 2.20 -3.19 -9.14
CA GLU A 7 2.61 -3.82 -7.88
C GLU A 7 2.07 -5.23 -7.67
N PRO A 8 2.93 -6.19 -7.27
CA PRO A 8 2.49 -7.49 -6.79
C PRO A 8 1.57 -7.34 -5.57
N SER A 9 0.37 -7.91 -5.68
CA SER A 9 -0.70 -7.74 -4.71
C SER A 9 -1.41 -9.07 -4.39
N HIS A 10 -1.92 -9.16 -3.17
CA HIS A 10 -2.79 -10.23 -2.70
C HIS A 10 -4.24 -9.74 -2.75
N HIS A 11 -5.06 -10.44 -3.51
CA HIS A 11 -6.49 -10.18 -3.61
C HIS A 11 -7.25 -10.90 -2.49
N LEU A 12 -8.15 -10.19 -1.83
CA LEU A 12 -9.08 -10.72 -0.83
C LEU A 12 -10.50 -10.29 -1.21
N ALA A 13 -11.42 -11.24 -1.15
CA ALA A 13 -12.82 -11.01 -1.52
C ALA A 13 -13.76 -11.61 -0.46
N THR A 14 -14.84 -10.87 -0.17
CA THR A 14 -16.01 -11.31 0.60
C THR A 14 -17.27 -10.90 -0.16
N PRO A 15 -18.47 -11.35 0.25
CA PRO A 15 -19.71 -10.87 -0.35
C PRO A 15 -19.90 -9.35 -0.28
N GLU A 16 -19.27 -8.69 0.71
CA GLU A 16 -19.41 -7.25 0.97
C GLU A 16 -18.32 -6.40 0.30
N LEU A 17 -17.16 -6.98 -0.03
CA LEU A 17 -16.08 -6.22 -0.66
C LEU A 17 -15.05 -7.08 -1.39
N ASP A 18 -14.37 -6.43 -2.33
CA ASP A 18 -13.11 -6.83 -2.92
C ASP A 18 -12.00 -5.86 -2.48
N LEU A 19 -10.81 -6.37 -2.14
CA LEU A 19 -9.63 -5.55 -1.92
C LEU A 19 -8.34 -6.20 -2.42
N ASP A 20 -7.37 -5.34 -2.74
CA ASP A 20 -6.00 -5.73 -3.01
C ASP A 20 -5.04 -5.15 -1.97
N LEU A 21 -4.18 -6.01 -1.44
CA LEU A 21 -3.11 -5.66 -0.53
C LEU A 21 -1.77 -5.79 -1.23
N THR A 22 -1.05 -4.68 -1.42
CA THR A 22 0.30 -4.72 -2.02
C THR A 22 1.28 -5.46 -1.13
N ALA A 23 2.13 -6.30 -1.72
CA ALA A 23 3.19 -7.01 -0.97
C ALA A 23 4.21 -6.02 -0.37
N ARG A 24 4.46 -4.91 -1.07
CA ARG A 24 5.32 -3.81 -0.64
C ARG A 24 4.48 -2.75 0.08
N GLY A 25 4.89 -2.35 1.28
CA GLY A 25 4.24 -1.28 2.06
C GLY A 25 2.86 -1.64 2.64
N GLY A 26 2.22 -2.73 2.21
CA GLY A 26 0.92 -3.16 2.72
C GLY A 26 -0.20 -2.17 2.42
N HIS A 27 -0.20 -1.57 1.22
CA HIS A 27 -1.22 -0.61 0.82
C HIS A 27 -2.50 -1.36 0.44
N LEU A 28 -3.63 -0.88 0.94
CA LEU A 28 -4.97 -1.39 0.67
C LEU A 28 -5.62 -0.56 -0.43
N ALA A 29 -5.41 -0.98 -1.69
CA ALA A 29 -6.14 -0.45 -2.84
C ALA A 29 -5.87 -1.28 -4.12
N PRO A 30 -6.84 -1.35 -5.03
CA PRO A 30 -8.18 -0.79 -4.94
C PRO A 30 -9.05 -1.55 -3.92
N VAL A 31 -10.11 -0.88 -3.46
CA VAL A 31 -11.17 -1.49 -2.66
C VAL A 31 -12.50 -1.19 -3.33
N VAL A 32 -13.33 -2.21 -3.49
CA VAL A 32 -14.70 -2.11 -3.99
C VAL A 32 -15.62 -2.62 -2.90
N PHE A 33 -16.50 -1.77 -2.40
CA PHE A 33 -17.56 -2.17 -1.47
C PHE A 33 -18.83 -2.46 -2.26
N HIS A 34 -19.40 -3.64 -2.07
CA HIS A 34 -20.67 -4.05 -2.65
C HIS A 34 -21.82 -3.63 -1.74
N LEU A 35 -22.54 -2.58 -2.12
CA LEU A 35 -23.78 -2.18 -1.48
C LEU A 35 -24.98 -2.78 -2.25
N PRO A 36 -26.18 -2.86 -1.64
CA PRO A 36 -27.33 -3.47 -2.31
C PRO A 36 -27.69 -2.86 -3.68
N ASP A 37 -27.38 -1.58 -3.90
CA ASP A 37 -27.75 -0.83 -5.10
C ASP A 37 -26.56 -0.38 -5.96
N ARG A 38 -25.32 -0.50 -5.48
CA ARG A 38 -24.13 -0.01 -6.18
C ARG A 38 -22.84 -0.54 -5.59
N ASP A 39 -21.79 -0.47 -6.41
CA ASP A 39 -20.42 -0.61 -5.97
C ASP A 39 -19.80 0.76 -5.68
N VAL A 40 -18.98 0.84 -4.63
CA VAL A 40 -18.28 2.08 -4.25
C VAL A 40 -16.79 1.81 -4.06
N SER A 41 -15.96 2.61 -4.73
CA SER A 41 -14.49 2.56 -4.60
C SER A 41 -13.95 3.92 -4.17
N PRO A 42 -13.88 4.18 -2.85
CA PRO A 42 -13.52 5.50 -2.31
C PRO A 42 -12.00 5.76 -2.33
N TYR A 43 -11.19 4.71 -2.50
CA TYR A 43 -9.73 4.81 -2.42
C TYR A 43 -9.12 5.13 -3.78
N ALA A 44 -8.32 6.20 -3.81
CA ALA A 44 -7.62 6.62 -5.00
C ALA A 44 -6.36 5.78 -5.23
N LEU A 45 -6.07 5.51 -6.50
CA LEU A 45 -4.74 5.11 -6.95
C LEU A 45 -3.99 6.36 -7.40
N ALA A 46 -2.68 6.41 -7.16
CA ALA A 46 -1.86 7.42 -7.82
C ALA A 46 -2.03 7.34 -9.34
N PRO A 47 -1.97 8.47 -10.06
CA PRO A 47 -2.07 8.46 -11.52
C PRO A 47 -0.78 7.98 -12.21
N TRP A 48 0.23 7.52 -11.46
CA TRP A 48 1.52 7.05 -11.96
C TRP A 48 1.83 5.66 -11.43
N GLN A 49 2.54 4.87 -12.23
CA GLN A 49 3.17 3.62 -11.85
C GLN A 49 4.57 3.85 -11.28
N PRO A 50 5.12 2.89 -10.51
CA PRO A 50 6.43 3.02 -9.86
C PRO A 50 7.58 3.33 -10.82
N GLU A 51 7.53 2.79 -12.04
CA GLU A 51 8.57 2.93 -13.05
C GLU A 51 8.61 4.33 -13.68
N GLU A 52 7.51 5.09 -13.61
CA GLU A 52 7.41 6.43 -14.19
C GLU A 52 8.21 7.47 -13.39
N TYR A 53 8.38 7.26 -12.08
CA TYR A 53 9.10 8.15 -11.17
C TYR A 53 10.05 7.35 -10.26
N PRO A 54 11.18 6.85 -10.80
CA PRO A 54 12.08 5.94 -10.07
C PRO A 54 12.79 6.57 -8.87
N ASP A 55 12.90 7.90 -8.84
CA ASP A 55 13.56 8.65 -7.76
C ASP A 55 12.62 8.97 -6.58
N GLN A 56 11.35 8.61 -6.70
CA GLN A 56 10.33 8.85 -5.68
C GLN A 56 10.59 7.97 -4.43
N PRO A 57 10.39 8.48 -3.19
CA PRO A 57 10.45 7.63 -2.00
C PRO A 57 9.54 6.40 -2.12
N ALA A 58 9.98 5.26 -1.60
CA ALA A 58 9.32 3.95 -1.79
C ALA A 58 7.83 3.91 -1.41
N LEU A 59 7.40 4.72 -0.45
CA LEU A 59 5.97 4.85 -0.11
C LEU A 59 5.19 5.59 -1.22
N LEU A 60 5.75 6.68 -1.72
CA LEU A 60 5.13 7.54 -2.72
C LEU A 60 5.17 6.93 -4.12
N SER A 61 6.12 6.05 -4.41
CA SER A 61 6.21 5.35 -5.69
C SER A 61 5.01 4.41 -5.93
N ILE A 62 4.36 3.93 -4.87
CA ILE A 62 3.21 3.01 -4.94
C ILE A 62 1.97 3.56 -4.22
N LEU A 63 1.89 4.89 -4.05
CA LEU A 63 0.87 5.54 -3.24
C LEU A 63 -0.54 5.15 -3.71
N ARG A 64 -1.31 4.54 -2.81
CA ARG A 64 -2.67 4.10 -3.08
C ARG A 64 -3.42 3.89 -1.76
N GLY A 65 -4.72 4.20 -1.78
CA GLY A 65 -5.67 3.96 -0.69
C GLY A 65 -5.13 4.23 0.71
N ASP A 66 -5.33 3.26 1.60
CA ASP A 66 -4.82 3.28 2.97
C ASP A 66 -3.51 2.50 3.07
N PHE A 67 -2.57 2.96 3.88
CA PHE A 67 -1.30 2.30 4.11
C PHE A 67 -0.94 2.36 5.58
N LEU A 68 -0.24 1.34 6.05
CA LEU A 68 0.14 1.25 7.45
C LEU A 68 1.17 2.35 7.79
N CYS A 69 0.72 3.36 8.52
CA CYS A 69 1.59 4.37 9.12
C CYS A 69 2.29 3.79 10.35
N LEU A 70 3.26 2.91 10.12
CA LEU A 70 4.07 2.28 11.16
C LEU A 70 5.50 2.82 11.11
N PRO A 71 5.86 3.66 12.09
CA PRO A 71 7.14 3.49 12.76
C PRO A 71 6.89 3.31 14.25
N PHE A 72 7.25 2.15 14.81
CA PHE A 72 7.50 2.10 16.25
C PHE A 72 8.74 2.97 16.52
N GLY A 73 8.54 4.21 16.97
CA GLY A 73 9.60 5.12 17.44
C GLY A 73 10.04 6.18 16.43
N GLY A 74 10.22 7.42 16.92
CA GLY A 74 10.75 8.53 16.14
C GLY A 74 12.14 8.22 15.59
N GLN A 75 12.35 8.50 14.30
CA GLN A 75 13.64 8.32 13.64
C GLN A 75 14.28 9.70 13.48
N GLU A 76 15.30 10.02 14.27
CA GLU A 76 15.98 11.33 14.26
C GLU A 76 16.64 11.62 12.89
N ASN A 77 17.03 10.57 12.15
CA ASN A 77 17.71 10.66 10.85
C ASN A 77 17.18 9.65 9.80
N GLY A 78 15.93 9.18 9.92
CA GLY A 78 15.36 8.14 9.02
C GLY A 78 14.29 8.66 8.05
N PRO A 79 13.86 7.84 7.07
CA PRO A 79 12.73 8.18 6.21
C PRO A 79 11.50 8.50 7.05
N ARG A 80 10.80 9.59 6.71
CA ARG A 80 9.49 9.88 7.32
C ARG A 80 8.54 8.73 7.03
N LEU A 81 7.80 8.28 8.06
CA LEU A 81 6.87 7.13 8.05
C LEU A 81 7.51 5.74 8.23
N GLY A 82 8.80 5.66 8.57
CA GLY A 82 9.45 4.37 8.83
C GLY A 82 9.66 3.56 7.55
N ARG A 83 10.13 2.32 7.72
CA ARG A 83 10.40 1.40 6.61
C ARG A 83 9.79 0.04 6.95
N CYS A 84 8.75 -0.34 6.21
CA CYS A 84 8.17 -1.69 6.28
C CYS A 84 8.82 -2.58 5.23
N ASP A 85 10.06 -2.99 5.50
CA ASP A 85 10.75 -3.99 4.70
C ASP A 85 10.61 -5.35 5.42
N SER A 86 10.41 -6.44 4.68
CA SER A 86 10.38 -7.82 5.23
C SER A 86 11.71 -8.28 5.82
N LYS A 87 12.76 -7.44 5.77
CA LYS A 87 14.05 -7.71 6.37
C LYS A 87 13.99 -7.36 7.85
N ASN A 88 13.85 -8.40 8.66
CA ASN A 88 13.98 -8.42 10.11
C ASN A 88 15.37 -7.88 10.54
N ASN A 89 15.55 -6.56 10.55
CA ASN A 89 16.71 -5.90 11.12
C ASN A 89 16.24 -4.89 12.18
N LEU A 90 15.70 -5.43 13.27
CA LEU A 90 15.75 -4.76 14.56
C LEU A 90 17.21 -4.81 15.02
N SER A 91 17.99 -3.79 14.69
CA SER A 91 19.26 -3.53 15.38
C SER A 91 18.91 -2.94 16.75
N PRO A 92 19.32 -3.58 17.87
CA PRO A 92 19.13 -2.97 19.18
C PRO A 92 20.07 -1.77 19.30
N SER A 93 19.50 -0.67 19.80
CA SER A 93 20.17 0.54 20.28
C SER A 93 21.16 0.26 21.40
#